data_AF-A0A6G3X5J7-F1
#
_entry.id   AF-A0A6G3X5J7-F1
#
_cell.length_a   1.000
_cell.length_b   1.000
_cell.length_c   1.000
_cell.angle_alpha   90.00
_cell.angle_beta   90.00
_cell.angle_gamma   90.00
#
_symmetry.space_group_name_H-M   'P 1'
#
loop_
_entity.id
_entity.type
_entity.pdbx_description
1 polymer ?
#
loop_
_entity_poly.entity_id
_entity_poly.type
_entity_poly.pdbx_seq_one_letter_code
_entity_poly.pdbx_strand_id
1 'polypeptide(L)'
;QHNAEHDPLTDLPNRALFTARVRQALGGRRSGDPGTAVLFIDLDGFKAVNDTIGHQAGDELLVQAGRRLQDSVRAGDTAARLGGDEFAALIMG
;
A
#
# COMPACT_ATOMS: atom_id res chain seq x y z
N GLN A 1 -20.13 3.11 -7.45
CA GLN A 1 -19.27 4.24 -7.05
C GLN A 1 -18.24 3.71 -6.05
N HIS A 2 -17.07 3.25 -6.51
CA HIS A 2 -15.93 2.83 -5.66
C HIS A 2 -14.58 3.17 -6.32
N ASN A 3 -14.58 3.91 -7.44
CA ASN A 3 -13.45 3.92 -8.39
C ASN A 3 -12.37 5.00 -8.11
N ALA A 4 -12.43 5.70 -6.97
CA ALA A 4 -11.53 6.82 -6.66
C ALA A 4 -10.61 6.58 -5.46
N GLU A 5 -10.81 5.49 -4.72
CA GLU A 5 -10.09 5.22 -3.45
C GLU A 5 -9.17 3.99 -3.52
N HIS A 6 -9.29 3.19 -4.59
CA HIS A 6 -8.49 1.98 -4.81
C HIS A 6 -7.65 2.13 -6.09
N ASP A 7 -6.49 1.47 -6.10
CA ASP A 7 -5.63 1.35 -7.27
C ASP A 7 -6.22 0.30 -8.23
N PRO A 8 -6.43 0.63 -9.52
CA PRO A 8 -7.15 -0.25 -10.43
C PRO A 8 -6.40 -1.54 -10.80
N LEU A 9 -5.07 -1.59 -10.61
CA LEU A 9 -4.28 -2.78 -10.93
C LEU A 9 -4.26 -3.76 -9.75
N THR A 10 -4.03 -3.26 -8.54
CA THR A 10 -3.80 -4.10 -7.35
C THR A 10 -5.01 -4.25 -6.44
N ASP A 11 -6.06 -3.44 -6.65
CA ASP A 11 -7.24 -3.30 -5.78
C ASP A 11 -6.90 -2.87 -4.33
N LEU A 12 -5.64 -2.51 -4.07
CA LEU A 12 -5.24 -1.92 -2.79
C LEU A 12 -5.77 -0.49 -2.66
N PRO A 13 -5.97 0.02 -1.43
CA PRO A 13 -6.09 1.44 -1.17
C PRO A 13 -5.05 2.25 -1.94
N ASN A 14 -5.50 3.29 -2.63
CA ASN A 14 -4.61 4.22 -3.32
C ASN A 14 -4.05 5.27 -2.34
N ARG A 15 -3.17 6.13 -2.84
CA ARG A 15 -2.56 7.23 -2.06
C ARG A 15 -3.58 8.10 -1.33
N ALA A 16 -4.73 8.39 -1.93
CA ALA A 16 -5.75 9.23 -1.32
C ALA A 16 -6.38 8.55 -0.10
N LEU A 17 -6.81 7.30 -0.25
CA LEU A 17 -7.38 6.53 0.86
C LEU A 17 -6.34 6.25 1.96
N PHE A 18 -5.11 5.91 1.58
CA PHE A 18 -4.03 5.70 2.55
C PHE A 18 -3.78 6.96 3.40
N THR A 19 -3.68 8.13 2.77
CA THR A 19 -3.49 9.41 3.46
C THR A 19 -4.66 9.73 4.40
N ALA A 20 -5.89 9.44 3.98
CA ALA A 20 -7.07 9.60 4.81
C ALA A 20 -7.01 8.70 6.07
N ARG A 21 -6.62 7.43 5.91
CA ARG A 21 -6.47 6.49 7.02
C ARG A 21 -5.35 6.89 7.98
N VAL A 22 -4.22 7.39 7.47
CA VAL A 22 -3.15 7.95 8.32
C VAL A 22 -3.66 9.12 9.16
N ARG A 23 -4.38 10.07 8.54
CA ARG A 23 -4.97 11.21 9.27
C ARG A 23 -5.94 10.73 10.35
N GLN A 24 -6.77 9.74 10.05
CA GLN A 24 -7.69 9.15 11.01
C GLN A 24 -6.94 8.48 12.17
N ALA A 25 -5.91 7.69 11.89
CA ALA A 25 -5.12 6.99 12.92
C ALA A 25 -4.36 7.94 13.85
N LEU A 26 -4.01 9.13 13.37
CA LEU A 26 -3.37 10.18 14.16
C LEU A 26 -4.38 11.07 14.92
N GLY A 27 -5.65 11.08 14.49
CA GLY A 27 -6.69 11.93 15.08
C GLY A 27 -7.15 11.44 16.45
N GLY A 28 -7.31 12.36 17.41
CA GLY A 28 -7.98 12.08 18.69
C GLY A 28 -7.21 11.21 19.68
N ARG A 29 -5.92 10.92 19.40
CA ARG A 29 -5.08 10.10 20.27
C ARG A 29 -4.80 10.78 21.61
N ARG A 30 -4.79 9.99 22.68
CA ARG A 30 -4.44 10.39 24.05
C ARG A 30 -3.15 9.70 24.49
N SER A 31 -2.54 10.23 25.54
CA SER A 31 -1.40 9.56 26.19
C SER A 31 -1.82 8.16 26.65
N GLY A 32 -1.09 7.14 26.20
CA GLY A 32 -1.34 5.74 26.51
C GLY A 32 -1.98 4.94 25.36
N ASP A 33 -2.44 5.58 24.29
CA ASP A 33 -2.98 4.87 23.13
C ASP A 33 -1.89 4.08 22.39
N PRO A 34 -2.18 2.85 21.91
CA PRO A 34 -1.21 2.01 21.21
C PRO A 34 -0.59 2.71 20.00
N GLY A 35 0.73 2.60 19.83
CA GLY A 35 1.49 3.26 18.77
C GLY A 35 0.97 2.93 17.35
N THR A 36 1.20 3.85 16.40
CA THR A 36 0.95 3.61 14.98
C THR A 36 2.25 3.80 14.22
N ALA A 37 2.49 2.95 13.22
CA ALA A 37 3.67 3.04 12.36
C ALA A 37 3.26 3.11 10.88
N VAL A 38 4.04 3.84 10.09
CA VAL A 38 3.95 3.85 8.63
C VAL A 38 5.23 3.22 8.08
N LEU A 39 5.09 2.20 7.26
CA LEU A 39 6.16 1.62 6.48
C LEU A 39 6.00 2.09 5.04
N PHE A 40 7.07 2.62 4.46
CA PHE A 40 7.17 2.94 3.05
C PHE A 40 8.04 1.87 2.38
N ILE A 41 7.59 1.33 1.25
CA ILE A 41 8.15 0.15 0.62
C ILE A 41 8.33 0.44 -0.87
N ASP A 42 9.54 0.23 -1.37
CA ASP A 42 9.89 0.38 -2.78
C ASP A 42 10.37 -0.99 -3.31
N LEU A 43 10.03 -1.34 -4.55
CA LEU A 43 10.43 -2.62 -5.14
C LEU A 43 11.75 -2.49 -5.90
N ASP A 44 12.83 -3.00 -5.30
CA ASP A 44 14.15 -3.00 -5.93
C ASP A 44 14.13 -3.65 -7.33
N GLY A 45 14.66 -2.94 -8.31
CA GLY A 45 14.85 -3.46 -9.66
C GLY A 45 13.58 -3.60 -10.51
N PHE A 46 12.44 -3.05 -10.08
CA PHE A 46 11.19 -3.11 -10.84
C PHE A 46 11.33 -2.57 -12.28
N LYS A 47 12.07 -1.48 -12.47
CA LYS A 47 12.36 -0.95 -13.82
C LYS A 47 13.05 -1.98 -14.73
N ALA A 48 14.00 -2.75 -14.20
CA ALA A 48 14.70 -3.76 -14.97
C ALA A 48 13.76 -4.89 -15.44
N VAL A 49 12.75 -5.24 -14.64
CA VAL A 49 11.71 -6.20 -15.03
C VAL A 49 10.92 -5.66 -16.22
N ASN A 50 10.46 -4.40 -16.15
CA ASN A 50 9.76 -3.76 -17.26
C ASN A 50 10.63 -3.70 -18.53
N ASP A 51 11.88 -3.29 -18.39
CA ASP A 51 12.79 -3.10 -19.53
C ASP A 51 13.21 -4.44 -20.17
N THR A 52 13.22 -5.55 -19.42
CA THR A 52 13.68 -6.87 -19.90
C THR A 52 12.54 -7.78 -20.36
N ILE A 53 11.42 -7.80 -19.65
CA ILE A 53 10.32 -8.75 -19.85
C ILE A 53 9.05 -8.05 -20.38
N GLY A 54 8.97 -6.73 -20.19
CA GLY A 54 7.85 -5.90 -20.65
C GLY A 54 6.87 -5.54 -19.53
N HIS A 55 6.06 -4.51 -19.80
CA HIS A 55 5.15 -3.92 -18.82
C HIS A 55 4.10 -4.88 -18.27
N GLN A 56 3.61 -5.84 -19.07
CA GLN A 56 2.64 -6.82 -18.58
C GLN A 56 3.23 -7.68 -17.44
N ALA A 57 4.49 -8.07 -17.54
CA ALA A 57 5.17 -8.81 -16.46
C ALA A 57 5.39 -7.93 -15.23
N GLY A 58 5.65 -6.63 -15.43
CA GLY A 58 5.68 -5.65 -14.33
C GLY A 58 4.33 -5.53 -13.63
N ASP A 59 3.24 -5.46 -14.39
CA ASP A 59 1.88 -5.39 -13.84
C ASP A 59 1.55 -6.66 -13.03
N GLU A 60 1.86 -7.84 -13.56
CA GLU A 60 1.70 -9.10 -12.84
C GLU A 60 2.55 -9.14 -11.53
N LEU A 61 3.78 -8.62 -11.57
CA LEU A 61 4.63 -8.50 -10.40
C LEU A 61 4.00 -7.59 -9.34
N LEU A 62 3.49 -6.42 -9.73
CA LEU A 62 2.83 -5.47 -8.83
C LEU A 62 1.58 -6.09 -8.18
N VAL A 63 0.77 -6.83 -8.93
CA VAL A 63 -0.39 -7.56 -8.40
C VAL A 63 0.05 -8.58 -7.34
N GLN A 64 1.10 -9.35 -7.61
CA GLN A 64 1.60 -10.33 -6.65
C GLN A 64 2.24 -9.68 -5.42
N ALA A 65 2.96 -8.57 -5.59
CA ALA A 65 3.53 -7.81 -4.48
C ALA A 65 2.42 -7.23 -3.59
N GLY A 66 1.40 -6.62 -4.19
CA GLY A 66 0.25 -6.08 -3.47
C GLY A 66 -0.49 -7.14 -2.66
N ARG A 67 -0.76 -8.31 -3.27
CA ARG A 67 -1.37 -9.44 -2.56
C ARG A 67 -0.53 -9.94 -1.39
N ARG A 68 0.78 -10.14 -1.58
CA ARG A 68 1.68 -10.59 -0.50
C ARG A 68 1.75 -9.58 0.64
N LEU A 69 1.75 -8.29 0.33
CA LEU A 69 1.73 -7.23 1.34
C LEU A 69 0.42 -7.25 2.13
N GLN A 70 -0.72 -7.37 1.45
CA GLN A 70 -2.03 -7.47 2.08
C GLN A 70 -2.14 -8.70 3.00
N ASP A 71 -1.65 -9.85 2.54
CA ASP A 71 -1.63 -11.10 3.33
C ASP A 71 -0.68 -11.03 4.54
N SER A 72 0.28 -10.09 4.54
CA SER A 72 1.27 -9.90 5.61
C SER A 72 0.81 -8.96 6.73
N VAL A 73 -0.29 -8.24 6.53
CA VAL A 73 -0.81 -7.28 7.50
C VAL A 73 -2.11 -7.79 8.15
N ARG A 74 -2.44 -7.28 9.35
CA ARG A 74 -3.63 -7.72 10.09
C ARG A 74 -4.88 -7.01 9.54
N ALA A 75 -6.07 -7.50 9.90
CA ALA A 75 -7.34 -6.91 9.46
C ALA A 75 -7.53 -5.43 9.88
N GLY A 76 -6.84 -4.96 10.92
CA GLY A 76 -6.87 -3.55 11.36
C GLY A 76 -5.81 -2.66 10.72
N ASP A 77 -4.84 -3.25 10.01
CA ASP A 77 -3.79 -2.54 9.31
C ASP A 77 -4.24 -2.18 7.89
N THR A 78 -3.46 -1.36 7.19
CA THR A 78 -3.74 -0.99 5.80
C THR A 78 -2.51 -1.16 4.94
N ALA A 79 -2.56 -2.04 3.95
CA ALA A 79 -1.66 -2.02 2.80
C ALA A 79 -2.19 -1.07 1.72
N ALA A 80 -1.31 -0.38 1.01
CA ALA A 80 -1.67 0.56 -0.05
C ALA A 80 -0.63 0.57 -1.17
N ARG A 81 -1.07 0.91 -2.40
CA ARG A 81 -0.17 1.27 -3.49
C ARG A 81 -0.22 2.78 -3.70
N LEU A 82 0.93 3.43 -3.63
CA LEU A 82 1.04 4.88 -3.70
C LEU A 82 1.24 5.37 -5.14
N GLY A 83 1.76 4.51 -6.01
CA GLY A 83 2.00 4.73 -7.44
C GLY A 83 3.22 3.93 -7.90
N GLY A 84 3.40 3.73 -9.21
CA GLY A 84 4.56 2.98 -9.72
C GLY A 84 4.77 1.63 -9.00
N ASP A 85 5.94 1.46 -8.43
CA ASP A 85 6.41 0.38 -7.55
C ASP A 85 6.39 0.71 -6.05
N GLU A 86 5.87 1.87 -5.67
CA GLU A 86 5.79 2.32 -4.29
C GLU A 86 4.53 1.76 -3.58
N PHE A 87 4.77 1.09 -2.46
CA PHE A 87 3.74 0.60 -1.53
C PHE A 87 3.91 1.24 -0.15
N ALA A 88 2.85 1.16 0.65
CA ALA A 88 2.91 1.52 2.05
C ALA A 88 2.05 0.62 2.93
N ALA A 89 2.43 0.52 4.20
CA ALA A 89 1.64 -0.14 5.23
C ALA A 89 1.43 0.80 6.42
N LEU A 90 0.19 0.93 6.87
CA LEU A 90 -0.17 1.57 8.13
C LEU A 90 -0.45 0.47 9.15
N ILE A 91 0.38 0.41 10.20
CA ILE A 91 0.30 -0.59 11.26
C ILE A 91 -0.31 0.03 12.50
N MET A 92 -1.39 -0.59 12.99
CA MET A 92 -2.09 -0.20 14.20
C MET A 92 -1.62 -1.05 15.39
N GLY A 93 -1.41 -0.39 16.54
CA GLY A 93 -1.02 -1.02 17.80
C GLY A 93 -2.18 -1.58 18.61
#